data_AF-A0A2R3ZAF2-F1
#
_entry.id   AF-A0A2R3ZAF2-F1
#
_cell.length_a   1.000
_cell.length_b   1.000
_cell.length_c   1.000
_cell.angle_alpha   90.00
_cell.angle_beta   90.00
_cell.angle_gamma   90.00
#
_symmetry.space_group_name_H-M   'P 1'
#
loop_
_entity.id
_entity.type
_entity.pdbx_description
1 polymer ?
#
loop_
_entity_poly.entity_id
_entity_poly.type
_entity_poly.pdbx_seq_one_letter_code
_entity_poly.pdbx_strand_id
1 'polypeptide(L)'
;MYITSSSGQNSVTDGIRLEQLVQKYDLFKVQKLVKYNLIIIDNSNRVYLTDKGKIARKFGFEKLIELENLEKKILKRNMVLWTLKNGILYFSLITLIILLVLITIQII
;
A
#
# COMPACT_ATOMS: atom_id res chain seq x y z
N MET A 1 -14.20 -6.45 -26.59
CA MET A 1 -13.37 -5.92 -27.70
C MET A 1 -12.12 -5.34 -27.08
N TYR A 2 -10.99 -6.05 -27.12
CA TYR A 2 -9.70 -5.55 -26.62
C TYR A 2 -8.72 -5.51 -27.78
N ILE A 3 -8.13 -4.34 -27.97
CA ILE A 3 -7.24 -3.99 -29.06
C ILE A 3 -5.90 -4.69 -28.80
N THR A 4 -5.51 -5.57 -29.72
CA THR A 4 -4.17 -6.12 -29.84
C THR A 4 -3.28 -5.09 -30.53
N SER A 5 -2.23 -4.60 -29.88
CA SER A 5 -1.10 -3.92 -30.54
C SER A 5 0.16 -4.74 -30.35
N SER A 6 0.53 -5.40 -31.44
CA SER A 6 1.79 -6.06 -31.78
C SER A 6 3.03 -5.23 -31.43
N SER A 7 4.03 -5.87 -30.81
CA SER A 7 5.38 -6.06 -31.39
C SER A 7 6.39 -6.42 -30.29
N GLY A 8 6.88 -7.66 -30.29
CA GLY A 8 7.90 -8.11 -29.33
C GLY A 8 7.78 -9.59 -29.01
N GLN A 9 7.94 -10.43 -30.01
CA GLN A 9 8.05 -11.88 -29.87
C GLN A 9 9.36 -12.21 -29.13
N ASN A 10 9.33 -12.23 -27.80
CA ASN A 10 10.29 -12.97 -26.98
C ASN A 10 9.51 -14.09 -26.31
N SER A 11 9.50 -15.26 -26.96
CA SER A 11 8.94 -16.48 -26.42
C SER A 11 9.82 -16.99 -25.27
N VAL A 12 9.53 -16.59 -24.04
CA VAL A 12 9.82 -17.44 -22.88
C VAL A 12 8.65 -17.29 -21.92
N THR A 13 7.94 -18.39 -21.69
CA THR A 13 7.02 -18.53 -20.57
C THR A 13 7.84 -18.50 -19.26
N ASP A 14 8.30 -17.32 -18.85
CA ASP A 14 9.28 -17.00 -17.80
C ASP A 14 8.77 -17.16 -16.34
N GLY A 15 7.73 -17.98 -16.14
CA GLY A 15 7.19 -18.26 -14.80
C GLY A 15 7.77 -19.56 -14.25
N ILE A 16 8.36 -19.52 -13.05
CA ILE A 16 8.82 -20.72 -12.33
C ILE A 16 7.58 -21.46 -11.79
N ARG A 17 7.57 -22.79 -11.81
CA ARG A 17 6.45 -23.54 -11.19
C ARG A 17 6.46 -23.33 -9.68
N LEU A 18 5.28 -23.20 -9.08
CA LEU A 18 5.15 -23.04 -7.62
C LEU A 18 5.82 -24.19 -6.85
N GLU A 19 5.68 -25.42 -7.34
CA GLU A 19 6.33 -26.61 -6.78
C GLU A 19 7.86 -26.45 -6.71
N GLN A 20 8.48 -25.95 -7.77
CA GLN A 20 9.93 -25.73 -7.84
C GLN A 20 10.37 -24.63 -6.86
N LEU A 21 9.54 -23.60 -6.69
CA LEU A 21 9.82 -22.53 -5.73
C LEU A 21 9.73 -23.04 -4.28
N VAL A 22 8.74 -23.87 -3.98
CA VAL A 22 8.53 -24.47 -2.64
C VAL A 22 9.57 -25.56 -2.34
N GLN A 23 10.07 -26.28 -3.35
CA GLN A 23 11.20 -27.20 -3.17
C GLN A 23 12.50 -26.47 -2.88
N LYS A 24 12.69 -25.28 -3.47
CA LYS A 24 13.90 -24.47 -3.29
C LYS A 24 13.89 -23.61 -2.03
N TYR A 25 12.70 -23.24 -1.55
CA TYR A 25 12.51 -22.35 -0.41
C TYR A 25 11.36 -22.81 0.45
N ASP A 26 11.49 -22.66 1.78
CA ASP A 26 10.42 -23.01 2.71
C ASP A 26 9.08 -22.35 2.36
N LEU A 27 8.00 -23.09 2.60
CA LEU A 27 6.62 -22.62 2.49
C LEU A 27 6.40 -21.27 3.17
N PHE A 28 7.01 -21.07 4.35
CA PHE A 28 6.90 -19.81 5.09
C PHE A 28 7.51 -18.62 4.33
N LYS A 29 8.62 -18.84 3.62
CA LYS A 29 9.29 -17.80 2.83
C LYS A 29 8.47 -17.47 1.58
N VAL A 30 7.90 -18.48 0.92
CA VAL A 30 7.00 -18.29 -0.23
C VAL A 30 5.74 -17.53 0.17
N GLN A 31 5.10 -17.91 1.28
CA GLN A 31 3.95 -17.18 1.82
C GLN A 31 4.29 -15.73 2.15
N LYS A 32 5.49 -15.47 2.68
CA LYS A 32 5.96 -14.10 2.94
C LYS A 32 6.07 -13.30 1.63
N LEU A 33 6.62 -13.88 0.57
CA LEU A 33 6.70 -13.23 -0.74
C LEU A 33 5.33 -12.88 -1.33
N VAL A 34 4.34 -13.78 -1.18
CA VAL A 34 2.95 -13.52 -1.59
C VAL A 34 2.33 -12.43 -0.73
N LYS A 35 2.49 -12.49 0.60
CA LYS A 35 1.94 -11.51 1.56
C LYS A 35 2.40 -10.08 1.29
N TYR A 36 3.66 -9.89 0.90
CA TYR A 36 4.22 -8.58 0.56
C TYR A 36 4.02 -8.18 -0.92
N ASN A 37 3.22 -8.96 -1.67
CA ASN A 37 2.92 -8.73 -3.09
C ASN A 37 4.19 -8.65 -3.96
N LEU A 38 5.19 -9.48 -3.66
CA LEU A 38 6.45 -9.55 -4.41
C LEU A 38 6.39 -10.58 -5.53
N ILE A 39 5.55 -11.59 -5.36
CA ILE A 39 5.27 -12.60 -6.36
C ILE A 39 3.77 -12.76 -6.54
N ILE A 40 3.35 -13.07 -7.77
CA ILE A 40 1.98 -13.46 -8.10
C ILE A 40 2.00 -14.91 -8.56
N ILE A 41 0.93 -15.62 -8.24
CA ILE A 41 0.71 -17.00 -8.68
C ILE A 41 -0.49 -16.95 -9.62
N ASP A 42 -0.27 -17.34 -10.87
CA ASP A 42 -1.35 -17.47 -11.85
C ASP A 42 -2.13 -18.77 -11.65
N ASN A 43 -3.32 -18.87 -12.24
CA ASN A 43 -4.20 -20.04 -12.22
C ASN A 43 -3.52 -21.32 -12.77
N SER A 44 -2.45 -21.16 -13.53
CA SER A 44 -1.61 -22.27 -14.03
C SER A 44 -0.50 -22.70 -13.04
N ASN A 45 -0.57 -22.31 -11.76
CA ASN A 45 0.47 -22.52 -10.73
C ASN A 45 1.87 -22.00 -11.12
N ARG A 46 1.90 -20.95 -11.93
CA ARG A 46 3.14 -20.28 -12.34
C ARG A 46 3.38 -19.06 -11.47
N VAL A 47 4.61 -18.91 -11.01
CA VAL A 47 5.05 -17.79 -10.17
C VAL A 47 5.76 -16.76 -11.01
N TYR A 48 5.31 -15.51 -10.90
CA TYR A 48 5.93 -14.36 -11.55
C TYR A 48 6.32 -13.31 -10.52
N LEU A 49 7.39 -12.57 -10.80
CA LEU A 49 7.80 -11.42 -10.01
C LEU A 49 6.95 -10.20 -10.37
N THR A 50 6.37 -9.56 -9.36
CA THR A 50 5.74 -8.25 -9.53
C THR A 50 6.80 -7.17 -9.73
N ASP A 51 6.40 -5.96 -10.14
CA ASP A 51 7.35 -4.86 -10.23
C ASP A 51 7.99 -4.53 -8.87
N LYS A 52 7.21 -4.64 -7.78
CA LYS A 52 7.75 -4.57 -6.40
C LYS A 52 8.75 -5.69 -6.12
N GLY A 53 8.47 -6.92 -6.58
CA GLY A 53 9.39 -8.05 -6.51
C GLY A 53 10.69 -7.86 -7.31
N LYS A 54 10.61 -7.28 -8.50
CA LYS A 54 11.79 -6.94 -9.32
C LYS A 54 12.67 -5.91 -8.63
N ILE A 55 12.06 -4.92 -7.99
CA ILE A 55 12.78 -3.92 -7.18
C ILE A 55 13.37 -4.58 -5.93
N ALA A 56 12.62 -5.44 -5.25
CA ALA A 56 13.10 -6.18 -4.07
C ALA A 56 14.32 -7.04 -4.37
N ARG A 57 14.37 -7.63 -5.57
CA ARG A 57 15.52 -8.40 -6.05
C ARG A 57 16.77 -7.53 -6.19
N LYS A 58 16.63 -6.25 -6.56
CA LYS A 58 17.77 -5.33 -6.75
C LYS A 58 18.23 -4.67 -5.45
N PHE A 59 17.29 -4.28 -4.59
CA PHE A 59 17.58 -3.45 -3.41
C PHE A 59 17.60 -4.22 -2.08
N GLY A 60 17.18 -5.49 -2.09
CA GLY A 60 17.03 -6.30 -0.90
C GLY A 60 15.62 -6.18 -0.31
N PHE A 61 15.06 -7.34 0.04
CA PHE A 61 13.71 -7.45 0.60
C PHE A 61 13.55 -6.69 1.93
N GLU A 62 14.56 -6.74 2.78
CA GLU A 62 14.52 -6.11 4.11
C GLU A 62 14.41 -4.58 4.01
N LYS A 63 15.16 -3.98 3.09
CA LYS A 63 15.17 -2.53 2.88
C LYS A 63 13.81 -2.01 2.40
N LEU A 64 13.08 -2.79 1.59
CA LEU A 64 11.72 -2.44 1.17
C LEU A 64 10.72 -2.52 2.31
N ILE A 65 10.82 -3.53 3.18
CA ILE A 65 9.95 -3.62 4.36
C ILE A 65 10.20 -2.45 5.30
N GLU A 66 11.47 -2.07 5.48
CA GLU A 66 11.85 -0.94 6.32
C GLU A 66 11.29 0.38 5.77
N LEU A 67 11.41 0.60 4.46
CA LEU A 67 10.80 1.74 3.77
C LEU A 67 9.27 1.78 3.93
N GLU A 68 8.60 0.64 3.77
CA GLU A 68 7.14 0.52 3.89
C GLU A 68 6.66 0.79 5.33
N ASN A 69 7.44 0.39 6.34
CA ASN A 69 7.17 0.70 7.74
C ASN A 69 7.42 2.18 8.06
N LEU A 70 8.48 2.78 7.50
CA LEU A 70 8.77 4.21 7.63
C LEU A 70 7.66 5.06 7.01
N GLU A 71 7.21 4.71 5.80
CA GLU A 71 6.13 5.38 5.10
C GLU A 71 4.84 5.34 5.92
N LYS A 72 4.45 4.17 6.44
CA LYS A 72 3.29 4.05 7.34
C LYS A 72 3.41 4.91 8.59
N LYS A 73 4.60 4.99 9.18
CA LYS A 73 4.87 5.81 10.37
C LYS A 73 4.73 7.30 10.07
N ILE A 74 5.24 7.76 8.93
CA ILE A 74 5.14 9.15 8.47
C ILE A 74 3.68 9.50 8.16
N LEU A 75 2.98 8.64 7.41
CA LEU A 75 1.56 8.82 7.08
C LEU A 75 0.69 8.92 8.33
N LYS A 76 0.91 8.03 9.32
CA LYS A 76 0.18 8.07 10.59
C LYS A 76 0.44 9.37 11.35
N ARG A 77 1.70 9.84 11.39
CA ARG A 77 2.06 11.11 12.04
C ARG A 77 1.40 12.30 11.34
N ASN A 78 1.39 12.32 10.01
CA ASN A 78 0.77 13.38 9.23
C ASN A 78 -0.75 13.40 9.39
N MET A 79 -1.41 12.23 9.43
CA MET A 79 -2.83 12.15 9.75
C MET A 79 -3.11 12.74 11.14
N VAL A 80 -2.36 12.34 12.17
CA VAL A 80 -2.57 12.87 13.54
C VAL A 80 -2.39 14.39 13.58
N LEU A 81 -1.36 14.92 12.92
CA LEU A 81 -1.14 16.36 12.82
C LEU A 81 -2.28 17.07 12.08
N TRP A 82 -2.80 16.47 11.01
CA TRP A 82 -3.94 16.99 10.26
C TRP A 82 -5.22 17.00 11.10
N THR A 83 -5.50 15.91 11.82
CA THR A 83 -6.67 15.81 12.70
C THR A 83 -6.58 16.79 13.87
N LEU A 84 -5.39 17.01 14.45
CA LEU A 84 -5.18 18.01 15.50
C LEU A 84 -5.39 19.43 14.97
N LYS A 85 -4.81 19.76 13.81
CA LYS A 85 -4.90 21.10 13.21
C LYS A 85 -6.34 21.44 12.84
N ASN A 86 -7.07 20.49 12.28
CA ASN A 86 -8.48 20.69 11.92
C ASN A 86 -9.40 20.62 13.14
N GLY A 87 -9.10 19.78 14.14
CA GLY A 87 -9.89 19.67 15.37
C GLY A 87 -9.99 20.99 16.13
N ILE A 88 -8.92 21.78 16.19
CA ILE A 88 -8.91 23.12 16.79
C ILE A 88 -9.78 24.11 16.01
N LEU A 89 -9.75 24.05 14.68
CA LEU A 89 -10.61 24.87 13.82
C LEU A 89 -12.10 24.55 14.05
N TYR A 90 -12.47 23.27 14.10
CA TYR A 90 -13.84 22.85 14.39
C TYR A 90 -14.29 23.28 15.80
N PHE A 91 -13.43 23.14 16.81
CA PHE A 91 -13.75 23.55 18.18
C PHE A 91 -13.95 25.07 18.30
N SER A 92 -13.11 25.84 17.59
CA SER A 92 -13.25 27.30 17.51
C SER A 92 -14.53 27.72 16.79
N LEU A 93 -14.93 26.99 15.74
CA LEU A 93 -16.15 27.29 15.00
C LEU A 93 -17.40 27.00 15.83
N ILE A 94 -17.42 25.87 16.54
CA ILE A 94 -18.52 25.46 17.41
C ILE A 94 -18.71 26.45 18.56
N THR A 95 -17.61 26.87 19.21
CA THR A 95 -17.68 27.87 20.29
C THR A 95 -18.17 29.23 19.78
N LEU A 96 -17.76 29.66 18.58
CA LEU A 96 -18.28 30.89 17.96
C LEU A 96 -19.79 30.80 17.67
N ILE A 97 -20.26 29.67 17.14
CA ILE A 97 -21.69 29.44 16.87
C ILE A 97 -22.50 29.51 18.17
N ILE A 98 -22.03 28.83 19.24
CA ILE A 98 -22.71 28.86 20.55
C ILE A 98 -22.76 30.29 21.11
N LEU A 99 -21.67 31.04 20.98
CA LEU A 99 -21.61 32.44 21.43
C LEU A 99 -22.61 33.32 20.67
N LEU A 100 -22.71 33.18 19.35
CA LEU A 100 -23.68 33.90 18.52
C LEU A 100 -25.12 33.57 18.90
N VAL A 101 -25.42 32.30 19.20
CA VAL A 101 -26.74 31.87 19.67
C VAL A 101 -27.09 32.49 21.02
N LEU A 102 -26.14 32.54 21.96
CA LEU A 102 -26.37 33.17 23.26
C LEU A 102 -26.64 34.68 23.14
N ILE A 103 -25.87 35.39 22.30
CA ILE A 103 -26.05 36.82 22.07
C ILE A 103 -27.41 37.10 21.43
N THR A 104 -27.81 36.32 20.43
CA THR A 104 -29.10 36.51 19.74
C THR A 104 -30.30 36.24 20.67
N ILE A 105 -30.21 35.25 21.56
CA ILE A 105 -31.24 34.99 22.57
C ILE A 105 -31.31 36.11 23.62
N GLN A 106 -30.20 36.74 23.99
CA GLN A 106 -30.19 37.86 24.95
C GLN A 106 -30.70 39.19 24.39
N ILE A 107 -30.68 39.36 23.07
CA ILE A 107 -31.11 40.59 22.39
C ILE A 107 -32.63 40.60 22.10
N ILE A 108 -33.26 39.42 22.06
CA ILE A 108 -34.72 39.21 21.92
C ILE A 108 -35.39 39.33 23.29
#